data_AF-A0A0G1JWR0-F1
#
_entry.id   AF-A0A0G1JWR0-F1
#
_cell.length_a   1.000
_cell.length_b   1.000
_cell.length_c   1.000
_cell.angle_alpha   90.00
_cell.angle_beta   90.00
_cell.angle_gamma   90.00
#
_symmetry.space_group_name_H-M   'P 1'
#
loop_
_entity.id
_entity.type
_entity.pdbx_description
1 polymer ?
#
loop_
_entity_poly.entity_id
_entity_poly.type
_entity_poly.pdbx_seq_one_letter_code
_entity_poly.pdbx_strand_id
1 'polypeptide(L)' 'MFIYREDKVRENSDKRNIAEILIEKHRNGPTGKIELYFNEETASFRSIDKHFGDIA' A
#
# COMPACT_ATOMS: atom_id res chain seq x y z
N MET A 1 8.69 8.20 -2.25
CA MET A 1 7.85 7.14 -1.66
C MET A 1 6.89 7.83 -0.70
N PHE A 2 5.61 7.55 -0.84
CA PHE A 2 4.56 8.09 0.01
C PHE A 2 3.69 6.96 0.53
N ILE A 3 3.11 7.14 1.72
CA ILE A 3 2.21 6.19 2.35
C ILE A 3 0.86 6.86 2.48
N TYR A 4 -0.17 6.25 1.91
CA TYR A 4 -1.54 6.72 1.99
C TYR A 4 -2.41 5.68 2.70
N ARG A 5 -3.20 6.14 3.68
CA ARG A 5 -4.12 5.31 4.47
C ARG A 5 -5.52 5.89 4.36
N GLU A 6 -6.34 5.29 3.51
CA GLU A 6 -7.70 5.76 3.24
C GLU A 6 -8.57 5.72 4.50
N ASP A 7 -8.38 4.71 5.34
CA ASP A 7 -9.11 4.50 6.58
C ASP A 7 -8.81 5.53 7.69
N LYS A 8 -7.69 6.26 7.61
CA LYS A 8 -7.40 7.41 8.49
C LYS A 8 -8.02 8.72 7.99
N VAL A 9 -8.45 8.76 6.74
CA VAL A 9 -9.06 9.95 6.12
C VAL A 9 -10.58 9.80 6.02
N ARG A 10 -11.08 8.58 5.85
CA ARG A 10 -12.50 8.26 5.71
C ARG A 10 -12.91 7.16 6.70
N GLU A 11 -13.81 7.49 7.61
CA GLU A 11 -14.30 6.59 8.67
C GLU A 11 -15.06 5.36 8.12
N ASN A 12 -15.70 5.49 6.95
CA ASN A 12 -16.46 4.43 6.28
C ASN A 12 -15.70 3.83 5.08
N SER A 13 -14.38 3.75 5.13
CA SER A 13 -13.60 3.11 4.06
C SER A 13 -13.79 1.59 4.07
N ASP A 14 -14.02 1.02 2.89
CA ASP A 14 -14.02 -0.44 2.66
C ASP A 14 -12.61 -1.04 2.77
N LYS A 15 -11.56 -0.19 2.72
CA LYS A 15 -10.14 -0.57 2.76
C LYS A 15 -9.54 -0.40 4.16
N ARG A 16 -10.20 -0.96 5.18
CA ARG A 16 -9.69 -0.92 6.57
C ARG A 16 -8.33 -1.58 6.67
N ASN A 17 -7.38 -0.91 7.32
CA ASN A 17 -6.00 -1.37 7.53
C ASN A 17 -5.23 -1.67 6.24
N ILE A 18 -5.63 -1.10 5.10
CA ILE A 18 -4.85 -1.15 3.87
C ILE A 18 -4.08 0.17 3.72
N ALA A 19 -2.77 0.05 3.49
CA ALA A 19 -1.91 1.17 3.15
C ALA A 19 -1.52 1.06 1.68
N GLU A 20 -1.75 2.13 0.92
CA GLU A 20 -1.25 2.27 -0.44
C GLU A 20 0.13 2.94 -0.38
N ILE A 21 1.15 2.22 -0.85
CA ILE A 21 2.53 2.70 -0.94
C ILE A 21 2.77 3.16 -2.37
N LEU A 22 3.01 4.46 -2.53
CA LEU A 22 3.25 5.08 -3.82
C LEU A 22 4.75 5.31 -4.03
N ILE A 23 5.30 4.60 -5.00
CA ILE A 23 6.68 4.72 -5.45
C ILE A 23 6.70 5.69 -6.63
N GLU A 24 6.60 6.99 -6.35
CA GLU A 24 6.59 8.06 -7.38
C GLU A 24 7.95 8.31 -8.03
N LYS A 25 9.04 7.91 -7.35
CA LYS A 25 10.40 8.10 -7.85
C LYS A 25 11.28 6.94 -7.45
N HIS A 26 11.83 6.25 -8.45
CA HIS A 26 12.81 5.19 -8.29
C HIS A 26 13.92 5.40 -9.32
N ARG A 27 15.19 5.48 -8.88
CA ARG A 27 16.31 5.84 -9.80
C ARG A 27 16.69 4.72 -10.76
N ASN A 28 16.55 3.47 -10.33
CA ASN A 28 17.14 2.30 -11.00
C ASN A 28 16.07 1.24 -11.32
N GLY A 29 14.84 1.65 -11.60
CA GLY A 29 13.72 0.70 -11.65
C GLY A 29 12.36 1.37 -11.70
N PRO A 30 11.29 0.57 -11.81
CA PRO A 30 9.95 1.07 -12.04
C PRO A 30 9.41 1.83 -10.84
N THR A 31 8.61 2.84 -11.16
CA THR A 31 7.66 3.47 -10.24
C THR A 31 6.36 2.67 -10.23
N GLY A 32 5.48 2.96 -9.27
CA GLY A 32 4.20 2.29 -9.19
C GLY A 32 3.54 2.42 -7.84
N LYS A 33 2.50 1.64 -7.63
CA LYS A 33 1.74 1.60 -6.38
C LYS A 33 1.57 0.16 -5.93
N ILE A 34 1.67 -0.06 -4.64
CA ILE A 34 1.42 -1.37 -4.03
C ILE A 34 0.54 -1.18 -2.81
N GLU A 35 -0.47 -2.04 -2.68
CA GLU A 35 -1.31 -2.09 -1.49
C GLU A 35 -0.74 -3.15 -0.55
N LEU A 36 -0.58 -2.78 0.72
CA LEU A 36 -0.12 -3.67 1.78
C LEU A 36 -1.09 -3.62 2.96
N TYR A 37 -1.17 -4.72 3.70
CA TYR A 37 -1.89 -4.73 4.97
C TYR A 37 -1.02 -4.07 6.04
N PHE A 38 -1.58 -3.14 6.79
CA PHE A 38 -0.92 -2.47 7.90
C PHE A 38 -1.46 -3.00 9.24
N ASN A 39 -0.60 -3.66 10.01
CA ASN A 39 -0.90 -4.09 11.36
C ASN A 39 -0.60 -2.94 12.33
N GLU A 40 -1.65 -2.34 12.92
CA GLU A 40 -1.50 -1.20 13.83
C GLU A 40 -0.83 -1.57 15.17
N GLU A 41 -1.07 -2.77 15.69
CA GLU A 41 -0.53 -3.22 16.99
C GLU A 41 0.99 -3.32 16.99
N THR A 42 1.56 -3.72 15.84
CA THR A 42 3.01 -3.92 15.67
C THR A 42 3.66 -2.89 14.75
N ALA A 43 2.88 -1.92 14.25
CA ALA A 43 3.29 -0.94 13.24
C ALA A 43 4.05 -1.58 12.06
N SER A 44 3.53 -2.70 11.54
CA SER A 44 4.20 -3.50 10.52
C SER A 44 3.36 -3.70 9.25
N PHE A 45 4.03 -3.92 8.12
CA PHE A 45 3.38 -4.19 6.84
C PHE A 45 3.43 -5.67 6.52
N ARG A 46 2.32 -6.22 6.01
CA ARG A 46 2.25 -7.59 5.49
C ARG A 46 1.83 -7.56 4.04
N SER A 47 2.37 -8.48 3.25
CA SER A 47 1.92 -8.69 1.89
C SER A 47 0.47 -9.14 1.93
N ILE A 48 -0.38 -8.47 1.16
CA ILE A 48 -1.64 -9.05 0.73
C ILE A 48 -1.32 -9.93 -0.47
N ASP A 49 -1.92 -11.11 -0.53
CA ASP A 49 -1.69 -12.03 -1.64
C ASP A 49 -2.34 -11.43 -2.88
N LYS A 50 -1.54 -10.71 -3.67
CA LYS A 50 -1.89 -10.20 -4.99
C LYS A 50 -0.84 -10.75 -5.94
N HIS A 51 -1.28 -11.54 -6.91
CA HIS A 51 -0.41 -12.03 -7.97
C HIS A 51 0.38 -10.86 -8.58
N PHE A 52 1.69 -10.87 -8.36
CA PHE A 52 2.68 -9.94 -8.94
C PHE A 52 2.86 -10.21 -10.45
N GLY A 53 1.76 -10.35 -11.21
CA GLY A 53 1.75 -10.81 -12.61
C GLY A 53 1.31 -9.78 -13.64
N ASP A 54 0.59 -8.72 -13.24
CA ASP A 54 -0.05 -7.79 -14.20
C ASP A 54 0.62 -6.42 -14.20
N ILE A 55 1.91 -6.39 -14.54
CA ILE A 55 2.59 -5.15 -14.94
C ILE A 55 3.02 -5.36 -16.40
N ALA A 56 2.16 -4.95 -17.33
CA ALA A 56 2.43 -4.87 -18.76
C ALA A 56 3.13 -3.54 -19.10
#